data_AF-A0A544XDM8-F1
#
_entry.id   AF-A0A544XDM8-F1
#
_cell.length_a   1.000
_cell.length_b   1.000
_cell.length_c   1.000
_cell.angle_alpha   90.00
_cell.angle_beta   90.00
_cell.angle_gamma   90.00
#
_symmetry.space_group_name_H-M   'P 1'
#
loop_
_entity.id
_entity.type
_entity.pdbx_description
1 polymer ?
#
loop_
_entity_poly.entity_id
_entity_poly.type
_entity_poly.pdbx_seq_one_letter_code
_entity_poly.pdbx_strand_id
1 'polypeptide(L)'
;MGTWGSGPFDSDTAEDFLEELEDQSAMERLTTLQRIFGTAVEAPGSSTIEVLPEEVTAAAAVVAANMPTGRNLSWNENEDYAITEWLDKPIPPDLAIAAAQAMEVTFPPDGWYWRSWKKDEDRTAAQTIMETLLSVLRAHTG
;
A
#
# COMPACT_ATOMS: atom_id res chain seq x y z
N MET A 1 -5.55 -0.62 15.71
CA MET A 1 -4.71 -1.60 15.02
C MET A 1 -4.01 -2.55 16.02
N GLY A 2 -3.63 -3.76 15.59
CA GLY A 2 -2.88 -4.72 16.42
C GLY A 2 -3.61 -6.01 16.82
N THR A 3 -4.79 -6.28 16.26
CA THR A 3 -5.36 -7.65 16.26
C THR A 3 -4.76 -8.44 15.09
N TRP A 4 -4.70 -7.77 13.94
CA TRP A 4 -4.06 -8.18 12.70
C TRP A 4 -2.56 -7.83 12.74
N GLY A 5 -1.72 -8.59 12.03
CA GLY A 5 -0.27 -8.38 12.02
C GLY A 5 0.14 -7.01 11.45
N SER A 6 1.44 -6.75 11.38
CA SER A 6 1.99 -5.47 10.92
C SER A 6 2.24 -5.38 9.42
N GLY A 7 2.12 -6.51 8.71
CA GLY A 7 2.30 -6.65 7.27
C GLY A 7 1.32 -5.80 6.46
N PRO A 8 1.69 -5.45 5.21
CA PRO A 8 0.84 -4.62 4.34
C PRO A 8 -0.48 -5.30 3.93
N PHE A 9 -0.57 -6.62 4.14
CA PHE A 9 -1.72 -7.45 3.75
C PHE A 9 -2.39 -8.14 4.95
N ASP A 10 -1.91 -7.94 6.18
CA ASP A 10 -2.33 -8.76 7.33
C ASP A 10 -3.74 -8.44 7.85
N SER A 11 -4.39 -7.38 7.36
CA SER A 11 -5.72 -6.94 7.77
C SER A 11 -6.78 -7.47 6.81
N ASP A 12 -7.94 -7.91 7.30
CA ASP A 12 -9.09 -8.34 6.49
C ASP A 12 -9.40 -7.36 5.34
N THR A 13 -9.43 -6.05 5.61
CA THR A 13 -9.64 -5.02 4.56
C THR A 13 -8.58 -5.04 3.46
N ALA A 14 -7.32 -5.34 3.79
CA ALA A 14 -6.24 -5.45 2.81
C ALA A 14 -6.35 -6.75 2.01
N GLU A 15 -6.75 -7.85 2.65
CA GLU A 15 -7.01 -9.13 1.97
C GLU A 15 -8.20 -9.00 1.01
N ASP A 16 -9.34 -8.45 1.45
CA ASP A 16 -10.53 -8.18 0.61
C ASP A 16 -10.15 -7.36 -0.64
N PHE A 17 -9.28 -6.36 -0.46
CA PHE A 17 -8.79 -5.53 -1.56
C PHE A 17 -7.87 -6.31 -2.52
N LEU A 18 -7.01 -7.20 -2.01
CA LEU A 18 -6.17 -8.06 -2.85
C LEU A 18 -7.01 -9.05 -3.65
N GLU A 19 -8.04 -9.64 -3.05
CA GLU A 19 -9.00 -10.53 -3.73
C GLU A 19 -9.68 -9.78 -4.90
N GLU A 20 -10.13 -8.54 -4.66
CA GLU A 20 -10.71 -7.70 -5.73
C GLU A 20 -9.72 -7.45 -6.88
N LEU A 21 -8.46 -7.18 -6.56
CA LEU A 21 -7.42 -6.97 -7.57
C LEU A 21 -7.06 -8.26 -8.31
N GLU A 22 -7.08 -9.41 -7.66
CA GLU A 22 -6.70 -10.69 -8.28
C GLU A 22 -7.57 -10.99 -9.51
N ASP A 23 -8.87 -10.72 -9.42
CA ASP A 23 -9.85 -10.94 -10.50
C ASP A 23 -9.74 -9.95 -11.68
N GLN A 24 -8.92 -8.91 -11.55
CA GLN A 24 -8.78 -7.83 -12.54
C GLN A 24 -7.67 -8.11 -13.56
N SER A 25 -7.81 -7.58 -14.78
CA SER A 25 -6.71 -7.50 -15.74
C SER A 25 -5.64 -6.48 -15.28
N ALA A 26 -4.43 -6.54 -15.84
CA ALA A 26 -3.35 -5.60 -15.50
C ALA A 26 -3.75 -4.12 -15.67
N MET A 27 -4.57 -3.81 -16.68
CA MET A 27 -5.07 -2.46 -16.95
C MET A 27 -6.14 -2.02 -15.93
N GLU A 28 -7.02 -2.93 -15.53
CA GLU A 28 -8.02 -2.68 -14.50
C GLU A 28 -7.34 -2.46 -13.14
N ARG A 29 -6.37 -3.32 -12.76
CA ARG A 29 -5.56 -3.15 -11.55
C ARG A 29 -4.87 -1.79 -11.53
N LEU A 30 -4.22 -1.40 -12.64
CA LEU A 30 -3.59 -0.09 -12.75
C LEU A 30 -4.59 1.04 -12.50
N THR A 31 -5.78 0.96 -13.10
CA THR A 31 -6.85 1.97 -12.95
C THR A 31 -7.34 2.03 -11.50
N THR A 32 -7.54 0.87 -10.87
CA THR A 32 -7.95 0.75 -9.46
C THR A 32 -6.90 1.37 -8.53
N LEU A 33 -5.62 1.05 -8.73
CA LEU A 33 -4.53 1.62 -7.93
C LEU A 33 -4.46 3.15 -8.08
N GLN A 34 -4.56 3.67 -9.31
CA GLN A 34 -4.60 5.11 -9.57
C GLN A 34 -5.78 5.79 -8.87
N ARG A 35 -6.96 5.16 -8.89
CA ARG A 35 -8.14 5.65 -8.17
C ARG A 35 -7.90 5.71 -6.67
N ILE A 36 -7.39 4.63 -6.06
CA ILE A 36 -7.08 4.57 -4.62
C ILE A 36 -6.14 5.70 -4.21
N PHE A 37 -5.05 5.92 -4.95
CA PHE A 37 -4.11 6.99 -4.64
C PHE A 37 -4.70 8.38 -4.86
N GLY A 38 -5.42 8.59 -5.96
CA GLY A 38 -6.10 9.85 -6.25
C GLY A 38 -7.09 10.23 -5.14
N THR A 39 -7.97 9.31 -4.75
CA THR A 39 -8.95 9.54 -3.69
C THR A 39 -8.28 9.80 -2.34
N ALA A 40 -7.21 9.08 -1.99
CA ALA A 40 -6.46 9.33 -0.76
C ALA A 40 -5.85 10.74 -0.71
N VAL A 41 -5.35 11.26 -1.84
CA VAL A 41 -4.74 12.60 -1.93
C VAL A 41 -5.79 13.71 -1.97
N GLU A 42 -6.94 13.50 -2.63
CA GLU A 42 -7.98 14.53 -2.78
C GLU A 42 -8.86 14.74 -1.54
N ALA A 43 -8.96 13.74 -0.65
CA ALA A 43 -9.83 13.78 0.52
C ALA A 43 -9.10 13.71 1.88
N PRO A 44 -8.04 14.50 2.15
CA PRO A 44 -7.37 14.47 3.43
C PRO A 44 -8.31 14.97 4.54
N GLY A 45 -8.81 14.07 5.38
CA GLY A 45 -9.69 14.40 6.50
C GLY A 45 -11.19 14.53 6.17
N SER A 46 -11.65 13.99 5.04
CA SER A 46 -13.09 13.85 4.80
C SER A 46 -13.72 12.86 5.79
N SER A 47 -14.86 13.24 6.38
CA SER A 47 -15.66 12.40 7.27
C SER A 47 -16.38 11.24 6.56
N THR A 48 -16.35 11.21 5.22
CA THR A 48 -16.68 10.04 4.41
C THR A 48 -15.37 9.41 3.97
N ILE A 49 -14.93 8.36 4.68
CA ILE A 49 -13.72 7.64 4.31
C ILE A 49 -14.06 6.82 3.06
N GLU A 50 -13.70 7.33 1.88
CA GLU A 50 -13.88 6.62 0.61
C GLU A 50 -12.75 5.60 0.37
N VAL A 51 -11.62 5.74 1.06
CA VAL A 51 -10.47 4.83 1.00
C VAL A 51 -9.88 4.67 2.40
N LEU A 52 -9.67 3.43 2.83
CA LEU A 52 -9.13 3.07 4.13
C LEU A 52 -7.59 3.02 4.11
N PRO A 53 -6.91 3.30 5.25
CA PRO A 53 -5.46 3.21 5.33
C PRO A 53 -4.89 1.84 4.91
N GLU A 54 -5.61 0.77 5.21
CA GLU A 54 -5.27 -0.60 4.84
C GLU A 54 -5.22 -0.76 3.31
N GLU A 55 -6.21 -0.24 2.58
CA GLU A 55 -6.27 -0.27 1.12
C GLU A 55 -5.12 0.54 0.49
N VAL A 56 -4.79 1.71 1.04
CA VAL A 56 -3.64 2.51 0.57
C VAL A 56 -2.33 1.75 0.77
N THR A 57 -2.17 1.07 1.90
CA THR A 57 -0.98 0.28 2.20
C THR A 57 -0.84 -0.91 1.25
N ALA A 58 -1.93 -1.67 1.06
CA ALA A 58 -1.97 -2.80 0.16
C ALA A 58 -1.69 -2.38 -1.30
N ALA A 59 -2.34 -1.31 -1.77
CA ALA A 59 -2.11 -0.74 -3.10
C ALA A 59 -0.65 -0.31 -3.30
N ALA A 60 -0.05 0.39 -2.33
CA ALA A 60 1.35 0.78 -2.38
C ALA A 60 2.30 -0.42 -2.39
N ALA A 61 1.99 -1.47 -1.63
CA ALA A 61 2.75 -2.71 -1.60
C ALA A 61 2.68 -3.47 -2.93
N VAL A 62 1.52 -3.51 -3.60
CA VAL A 62 1.39 -4.08 -4.96
C VAL A 62 2.27 -3.32 -5.94
N VAL A 63 2.26 -1.98 -5.94
CA VAL A 63 3.13 -1.18 -6.81
C VAL A 63 4.60 -1.49 -6.54
N ALA A 64 5.02 -1.47 -5.27
CA ALA A 64 6.39 -1.76 -4.87
C ALA A 64 6.83 -3.18 -5.29
N ALA A 65 5.98 -4.19 -5.12
CA ALA A 65 6.27 -5.58 -5.48
C ALA A 65 6.50 -5.78 -6.99
N ASN A 66 5.85 -4.96 -7.83
CA ASN A 66 6.02 -5.01 -9.28
C ASN A 66 7.27 -4.25 -9.77
N MET A 67 7.99 -3.58 -8.87
CA MET A 67 9.22 -2.86 -9.17
C MET A 67 10.47 -3.72 -8.90
N PRO A 68 11.58 -3.52 -9.65
CA PRO A 68 12.79 -4.34 -9.47
C PRO A 68 13.35 -4.33 -8.04
N THR A 69 13.31 -3.19 -7.37
CA THR A 69 13.83 -2.99 -6.01
C THR A 69 12.90 -3.56 -4.94
N GLY A 70 11.60 -3.67 -5.21
CA GLY A 70 10.62 -4.15 -4.25
C GLY A 70 10.24 -5.61 -4.40
N ARG A 71 10.72 -6.33 -5.42
CA ARG A 71 10.36 -7.73 -5.68
C ARG A 71 10.76 -8.69 -4.56
N ASN A 72 11.89 -8.44 -3.89
CA ASN A 72 12.43 -9.31 -2.84
C ASN A 72 12.03 -8.87 -1.42
N LEU A 73 10.97 -8.08 -1.28
CA LEU A 73 10.46 -7.72 0.04
C LEU A 73 9.79 -8.93 0.68
N SER A 74 10.00 -9.12 1.98
CA SER A 74 9.64 -10.35 2.71
C SER A 74 8.15 -10.68 2.65
N TRP A 75 7.27 -9.69 2.49
CA TRP A 75 5.82 -9.91 2.37
C TRP A 75 5.38 -10.34 0.95
N ASN A 76 6.26 -10.28 -0.05
CA ASN A 76 5.97 -10.83 -1.38
C ASN A 76 6.24 -12.33 -1.45
N GLU A 77 6.91 -12.90 -0.45
CA GLU A 77 7.16 -14.34 -0.36
C GLU A 77 5.92 -15.10 0.13
N ASN A 78 4.83 -14.41 0.48
CA ASN A 78 3.56 -15.06 0.80
C ASN A 78 2.99 -15.71 -0.47
N GLU A 79 2.82 -17.04 -0.39
CA GLU A 79 2.42 -17.89 -1.52
C GLU A 79 0.98 -17.65 -1.99
N ASP A 80 0.17 -16.93 -1.20
CA ASP A 80 -1.26 -16.75 -1.44
C ASP A 80 -1.55 -15.88 -2.67
N TYR A 81 -0.68 -14.90 -2.98
CA TYR A 81 -0.87 -13.99 -4.12
C TYR A 81 0.42 -13.77 -4.94
N ALA A 82 0.38 -14.09 -6.23
CA ALA A 82 1.49 -13.87 -7.17
C ALA A 82 1.60 -12.41 -7.65
N ILE A 83 1.64 -11.44 -6.71
CA ILE A 83 1.46 -10.00 -7.00
C ILE A 83 2.57 -9.37 -7.85
N THR A 84 3.76 -9.98 -7.94
CA THR A 84 4.94 -9.41 -8.60
C THR A 84 4.82 -9.30 -10.14
N GLU A 85 3.78 -9.92 -10.70
CA GLU A 85 3.46 -9.92 -12.14
C GLU A 85 2.08 -9.31 -12.44
N TRP A 86 1.49 -8.60 -11.48
CA TRP A 86 0.15 -8.04 -11.62
C TRP A 86 0.07 -6.80 -12.51
N LEU A 87 1.17 -6.05 -12.65
CA LEU A 87 1.23 -4.82 -13.43
C LEU A 87 2.17 -4.96 -14.63
N ASP A 88 1.79 -4.30 -15.73
CA ASP A 88 2.62 -4.20 -16.92
C ASP A 88 3.91 -3.42 -16.61
N LYS A 89 5.02 -3.91 -17.16
CA LYS A 89 6.36 -3.34 -16.95
C LYS A 89 6.80 -2.56 -18.18
N PRO A 90 7.51 -1.42 -18.02
CA PRO A 90 7.94 -0.84 -16.75
C PRO A 90 6.79 -0.13 -16.02
N ILE A 91 6.88 -0.10 -14.68
CA ILE A 91 5.91 0.63 -13.85
C ILE A 91 6.00 2.13 -14.14
N PRO A 92 4.88 2.83 -14.41
CA PRO A 92 4.91 4.27 -14.67
C PRO A 92 5.46 5.04 -13.46
N PRO A 93 6.43 5.97 -13.64
CA PRO A 93 6.94 6.79 -12.54
C PRO A 93 5.85 7.56 -11.81
N ASP A 94 4.86 8.08 -12.54
CA ASP A 94 3.73 8.82 -11.97
C ASP A 94 2.90 7.96 -11.00
N LEU A 95 2.81 6.64 -11.23
CA LEU A 95 2.12 5.74 -10.32
C LEU A 95 2.88 5.59 -9.00
N ALA A 96 4.20 5.47 -9.06
CA ALA A 96 5.05 5.39 -7.86
C ALA A 96 5.04 6.71 -7.07
N ILE A 97 5.03 7.85 -7.77
CA ILE A 97 4.87 9.19 -7.16
C ILE A 97 3.51 9.28 -6.44
N ALA A 98 2.42 8.92 -7.12
CA ALA A 98 1.08 8.95 -6.55
C ALA A 98 0.95 8.03 -5.33
N ALA A 99 1.52 6.82 -5.38
CA ALA A 99 1.55 5.89 -4.26
C ALA A 99 2.27 6.48 -3.04
N ALA A 100 3.46 7.06 -3.23
CA ALA A 100 4.21 7.68 -2.15
C ALA A 100 3.46 8.87 -1.52
N GLN A 101 2.87 9.72 -2.35
CA GLN A 101 2.06 10.86 -1.89
C GLN A 101 0.82 10.40 -1.10
N ALA A 102 0.11 9.40 -1.59
CA ALA A 102 -1.05 8.83 -0.91
C ALA A 102 -0.67 8.27 0.46
N MET A 103 0.44 7.54 0.57
CA MET A 103 0.93 7.05 1.86
C MET A 103 1.26 8.20 2.83
N GLU A 104 1.96 9.24 2.37
CA GLU A 104 2.32 10.38 3.22
C GLU A 104 1.09 11.14 3.76
N VAL A 105 0.05 11.28 2.93
CA VAL A 105 -1.21 11.93 3.31
C VAL A 105 -2.03 11.05 4.26
N THR A 106 -2.10 9.75 4.01
CA THR A 106 -2.86 8.79 4.81
C THR A 106 -2.23 8.53 6.19
N PHE A 107 -0.90 8.60 6.29
CA PHE A 107 -0.14 8.27 7.50
C PHE A 107 0.66 9.45 8.06
N PRO A 108 0.00 10.57 8.45
CA PRO A 108 0.72 11.66 9.08
C PRO A 108 1.40 11.17 10.37
N PRO A 109 2.60 11.66 10.74
CA PRO A 109 3.39 11.14 11.87
C PRO A 109 2.63 11.02 13.19
N ASP A 110 1.75 11.98 13.46
CA ASP A 110 0.85 11.99 14.61
C ASP A 110 -0.60 11.71 14.19
N GLY A 111 -0.81 10.79 13.26
CA GLY A 111 -2.12 10.37 12.77
C GLY A 111 -2.88 9.48 13.75
N TRP A 112 -4.21 9.40 13.58
CA TRP A 112 -5.03 8.46 14.36
C TRP A 112 -4.56 7.01 14.18
N TYR A 113 -4.17 6.63 12.95
CA TYR A 113 -3.69 5.29 12.63
C TYR A 113 -2.59 4.84 13.61
N TRP A 114 -1.54 5.65 13.78
CA TRP A 114 -0.42 5.36 14.69
C TRP A 114 -0.81 5.32 16.16
N ARG A 115 -1.70 6.22 16.60
CA ARG A 115 -2.21 6.22 17.98
C ARG A 115 -3.15 5.04 18.28
N SER A 116 -3.72 4.41 17.26
CA SER A 116 -4.70 3.34 17.41
C SER A 116 -4.08 1.96 17.71
N TRP A 117 -2.76 1.83 17.64
CA TRP A 117 -2.06 0.56 17.89
C TRP A 117 -2.07 0.20 19.37
N LYS A 118 -2.39 -1.06 19.68
CA LYS A 118 -2.43 -1.57 21.08
C LYS A 118 -1.06 -1.93 21.64
N LYS A 119 -0.16 -2.47 20.80
CA LYS A 119 1.20 -2.84 21.18
C LYS A 119 2.19 -1.94 20.44
N ASP A 120 3.15 -1.41 21.16
CA ASP A 120 4.19 -0.56 20.57
C ASP A 120 5.09 -1.33 19.60
N GLU A 121 5.37 -2.61 19.87
CA GLU A 121 6.16 -3.49 19.00
C GLU A 121 5.52 -3.63 17.61
N ASP A 122 4.22 -3.96 17.57
CA ASP A 122 3.46 -4.09 16.32
C ASP A 122 3.41 -2.74 15.57
N ARG A 123 3.25 -1.63 16.29
CA ARG A 123 3.30 -0.28 15.71
C ARG A 123 4.63 0.01 15.06
N THR A 124 5.74 -0.28 15.75
CA THR A 124 7.09 -0.06 15.23
C THR A 124 7.37 -0.94 14.00
N ALA A 125 6.91 -2.19 14.00
CA ALA A 125 7.02 -3.06 12.84
C ALA A 125 6.27 -2.47 11.62
N ALA A 126 5.05 -1.96 11.82
CA ALA A 126 4.29 -1.30 10.75
C ALA A 126 4.98 -0.02 10.25
N GLN A 127 5.60 0.76 11.14
CA GLN A 127 6.42 1.93 10.75
C GLN A 127 7.58 1.53 9.84
N THR A 128 8.32 0.48 10.19
CA THR A 128 9.44 -0.02 9.36
C THR A 128 8.97 -0.47 7.98
N ILE A 129 7.80 -1.11 7.89
CA ILE A 129 7.21 -1.52 6.61
C ILE A 129 6.85 -0.32 5.75
N MET A 130 6.20 0.70 6.33
CA MET A 130 5.86 1.93 5.59
C MET A 130 7.11 2.68 5.11
N GLU A 131 8.13 2.79 5.95
CA GLU A 131 9.41 3.41 5.58
C GLU A 131 10.07 2.67 4.41
N THR A 132 10.02 1.34 4.44
CA THR A 132 10.55 0.48 3.37
C THR A 132 9.77 0.71 2.06
N LEU A 133 8.44 0.71 2.11
CA LEU A 133 7.58 0.99 0.95
C LEU A 133 7.87 2.37 0.36
N LEU A 134 7.89 3.42 1.19
CA LEU A 134 8.21 4.78 0.75
C LEU A 134 9.60 4.86 0.13
N SER A 135 10.59 4.16 0.68
CA SER A 135 11.94 4.11 0.10
C SER A 135 11.94 3.48 -1.29
N VAL A 136 11.23 2.37 -1.47
CA VAL A 136 11.14 1.67 -2.77
C VAL A 136 10.43 2.54 -3.80
N LEU A 137 9.28 3.11 -3.44
CA LEU A 137 8.46 3.94 -4.33
C LEU A 137 9.23 5.19 -4.79
N ARG A 138 9.88 5.91 -3.85
CA ARG A 138 10.64 7.12 -4.17
C ARG A 138 11.88 6.82 -5.02
N ALA A 139 12.53 5.68 -4.84
CA ALA A 139 13.71 5.31 -5.62
C ALA A 139 13.44 5.10 -7.12
N HIS A 140 12.18 4.91 -7.53
CA HIS A 140 11.78 4.71 -8.93
C HIS A 140 11.41 6.01 -9.65
N THR A 141 11.45 7.13 -8.93
CA THR A 141 11.13 8.46 -9.43
C THR A 141 12.35 9.26 -9.86
N GLY A 142 13.57 8.77 -9.56
CA GLY A 142 14.85 9.37 -9.92
C GLY A 142 15.60 8.59 -10.99
#